data_AF-A0A2V9X8M4-F1
#
_entry.id   AF-A0A2V9X8M4-F1
#
_cell.length_a   1.000
_cell.length_b   1.000
_cell.length_c   1.000
_cell.angle_alpha   90.00
_cell.angle_beta   90.00
_cell.angle_gamma   90.00
#
_symmetry.space_group_name_H-M   'P 1'
#
loop_
_entity.id
_entity.type
_entity.pdbx_description
1 polymer ?
#
loop_
_entity_poly.entity_id
_entity_poly.type
_entity_poly.pdbx_seq_one_letter_code
_entity_poly.pdbx_strand_id
1 'polypeptide(L)'
;MGDLLPGTNLGDFGRTFGVNGLNQLISKFNTTMVGQATPAGQVLINNNLFTLSQLQSLGGVIAGGTPLSVAPAGAIGQTWLKTFDLSLNWHYRIKDRVQLQPGVSFFNVFNFSNFDGPAVPFGNILNGQVGSPNGTTSAQLHGAAGNSLRLGLGSGVNALGAPRAMEFQLKLTF
;
A
#
# COMPACT_ATOMS: atom_id res chain seq x y z
N MET A 1 -7.57 10.47 -6.09
CA MET A 1 -6.69 10.03 -5.00
C MET A 1 -6.36 11.25 -4.16
N GLY A 2 -6.71 11.23 -2.89
CA GLY A 2 -6.63 12.40 -2.00
C GLY A 2 -5.27 12.51 -1.29
N ASP A 3 -5.02 13.71 -0.78
CA ASP A 3 -3.90 14.05 0.08
C ASP A 3 -3.96 13.26 1.42
N LEU A 4 -2.81 12.85 2.00
CA LEU A 4 -2.79 12.10 3.27
C LEU A 4 -3.11 12.99 4.48
N LEU A 5 -2.59 14.21 4.48
CA LEU A 5 -2.76 15.22 5.52
C LEU A 5 -2.78 16.60 4.88
N PRO A 6 -3.60 17.55 5.36
CA PRO A 6 -3.63 18.89 4.80
C PRO A 6 -2.23 19.50 4.63
N GLY A 7 -1.93 19.90 3.39
CA GLY A 7 -0.65 20.49 3.03
C GLY A 7 0.37 19.49 2.50
N THR A 8 -0.02 18.25 2.24
CA THR A 8 0.74 17.33 1.38
C THR A 8 0.11 17.25 -0.02
N ASN A 9 0.75 16.58 -0.96
CA ASN A 9 0.22 16.37 -2.31
C ASN A 9 0.02 14.89 -2.59
N LEU A 10 -0.78 14.62 -3.61
CA LEU A 10 -0.94 13.28 -4.13
C LEU A 10 0.43 12.69 -4.55
N GLY A 11 0.79 11.57 -3.94
CA GLY A 11 2.04 10.86 -4.24
C GLY A 11 3.26 11.36 -3.46
N ASP A 12 3.12 12.32 -2.54
CA ASP A 12 4.24 12.78 -1.71
C ASP A 12 4.74 11.70 -0.74
N PHE A 13 3.86 10.80 -0.29
CA PHE A 13 4.26 9.69 0.56
C PHE A 13 5.12 8.67 -0.20
N GLY A 14 6.31 8.40 0.31
CA GLY A 14 7.32 7.55 -0.33
C GLY A 14 8.17 8.26 -1.39
N ARG A 15 7.88 9.53 -1.73
CA ARG A 15 8.68 10.34 -2.67
C ARG A 15 9.28 11.59 -2.02
N THR A 16 8.43 12.39 -1.41
CA THR A 16 8.77 13.66 -0.74
C THR A 16 9.01 13.42 0.74
N PHE A 17 8.17 12.62 1.39
CA PHE A 17 8.36 12.18 2.77
C PHE A 17 8.09 10.69 2.91
N GLY A 18 8.92 10.01 3.71
CA GLY A 18 8.68 8.61 4.09
C GLY A 18 8.00 8.52 5.46
N VAL A 19 7.98 7.30 6.02
CA VAL A 19 7.48 7.02 7.38
C VAL A 19 8.12 7.96 8.43
N ASN A 20 9.40 8.26 8.29
CA ASN A 20 10.11 9.16 9.21
C ASN A 20 9.56 10.59 9.18
N GLY A 21 9.19 11.11 8.00
CA GLY A 21 8.58 12.43 7.86
C GLY A 21 7.10 12.44 8.23
N LEU A 22 6.41 11.31 8.07
CA LEU A 22 5.00 11.16 8.40
C LEU A 22 4.70 11.50 9.86
N ASN A 23 5.52 11.02 10.81
CA ASN A 23 5.30 11.33 12.23
C ASN A 23 5.45 12.82 12.54
N GLN A 24 6.37 13.53 11.89
CA GLN A 24 6.50 14.98 12.05
C GLN A 24 5.25 15.71 11.53
N LEU A 25 4.71 15.27 10.40
CA LEU A 25 3.48 15.82 9.82
C LEU A 25 2.26 15.52 10.68
N ILE A 26 2.12 14.29 11.19
CA ILE A 26 1.05 13.91 12.12
C ILE A 26 1.14 14.75 13.40
N SER A 27 2.33 14.91 13.99
CA SER A 27 2.51 15.73 15.18
C SER A 27 2.19 17.20 14.93
N LYS A 28 2.57 17.75 13.78
CA LYS A 28 2.19 19.11 13.39
C LYS A 28 0.68 19.25 13.22
N PHE A 29 0.04 18.32 12.53
CA PHE A 29 -1.42 18.31 12.35
C PHE A 29 -2.15 18.23 13.70
N ASN A 30 -1.72 17.30 14.58
CA ASN A 30 -2.32 17.10 15.89
C ASN A 30 -2.19 18.33 16.80
N THR A 31 -1.10 19.10 16.69
CA THR A 31 -0.89 20.29 17.53
C THR A 31 -1.49 21.57 16.96
N THR A 32 -1.63 21.68 15.63
CA THR A 32 -2.05 22.93 14.98
C THR A 32 -3.50 22.92 14.48
N MET A 33 -4.03 21.75 14.11
CA MET A 33 -5.32 21.65 13.44
C MET A 33 -6.38 20.95 14.28
N VAL A 34 -6.03 19.91 15.03
CA VAL A 34 -7.01 19.13 15.79
C VAL A 34 -7.71 20.01 16.83
N GLY A 35 -9.04 19.89 16.88
CA GLY A 35 -9.86 20.68 17.81
C GLY A 35 -10.13 22.12 17.37
N GLN A 36 -9.59 22.56 16.23
CA GLN A 36 -9.93 23.84 15.61
C GLN A 36 -11.25 23.73 14.82
N ALA A 37 -11.93 24.86 14.65
CA ALA A 37 -13.14 24.92 13.85
C ALA A 37 -12.85 24.54 12.39
N THR A 38 -13.71 23.72 11.79
CA THR A 38 -13.70 23.51 10.33
C THR A 38 -14.13 24.81 9.62
N PRO A 39 -13.91 24.97 8.31
CA PRO A 39 -14.43 26.14 7.59
C PRO A 39 -15.94 26.35 7.77
N ALA A 40 -16.72 25.25 7.78
CA ALA A 40 -18.15 25.29 8.09
C ALA A 40 -18.41 25.65 9.56
N GLY A 41 -17.65 25.07 10.49
CA GLY A 41 -17.73 25.41 11.92
C GLY A 41 -17.43 26.89 12.19
N GLN A 42 -16.49 27.48 11.46
CA GLN A 42 -16.18 28.90 11.55
C GLN A 42 -17.36 29.77 11.10
N VAL A 43 -18.09 29.37 10.07
CA VAL A 43 -19.33 30.06 9.66
C VAL A 43 -20.38 30.01 10.76
N LEU A 44 -20.54 28.86 11.43
CA LEU A 44 -21.48 28.73 12.55
C LEU A 44 -21.10 29.62 13.74
N ILE A 45 -19.80 29.71 14.05
CA ILE A 45 -19.28 30.62 15.08
C ILE A 45 -19.53 32.07 14.69
N ASN A 46 -19.23 32.46 13.46
CA ASN A 46 -19.39 33.83 12.96
C ASN A 46 -20.86 34.28 12.93
N ASN A 47 -21.81 33.35 12.83
CA ASN A 47 -23.26 33.62 12.90
C ASN A 47 -23.81 33.50 14.34
N ASN A 48 -22.95 33.37 15.35
CA ASN A 48 -23.31 33.22 16.75
C ASN A 48 -24.23 32.02 17.04
N LEU A 49 -24.20 30.98 16.19
CA LEU A 49 -25.01 29.77 16.36
C LEU A 49 -24.33 28.76 17.29
N PHE A 50 -23.00 28.74 17.29
CA PHE A 50 -22.19 27.85 18.13
C PHE A 50 -20.95 28.57 18.65
N THR A 51 -20.43 28.16 19.81
CA THR A 51 -19.07 28.46 20.25
C THR A 51 -18.10 27.36 19.80
N LEU A 52 -16.79 27.66 19.80
CA LEU A 52 -15.78 26.63 19.56
C LEU A 52 -15.91 25.45 20.54
N SER A 53 -16.15 25.73 21.82
CA SER A 53 -16.32 24.68 22.84
C SER A 53 -17.54 23.78 22.58
N GLN A 54 -18.63 24.33 22.07
CA GLN A 54 -19.81 23.54 21.66
C GLN A 54 -19.52 22.70 20.43
N LEU A 55 -18.77 23.21 19.46
CA LEU A 55 -18.35 22.39 18.32
C LEU A 55 -17.38 21.28 18.74
N GLN A 56 -16.49 21.54 19.69
CA GLN A 56 -15.60 20.53 20.25
C GLN A 56 -16.38 19.41 20.94
N SER A 57 -17.40 19.74 21.76
CA SER A 57 -18.22 18.72 22.42
C SER A 57 -19.08 17.91 21.45
N LEU A 58 -19.48 18.49 20.32
CA LEU A 58 -20.25 17.82 19.27
C LEU A 58 -19.39 17.10 18.23
N GLY A 59 -18.07 17.21 18.30
CA GLY A 59 -17.15 16.69 17.27
C GLY A 59 -17.19 17.46 15.94
N GLY A 60 -17.78 18.66 15.91
CA GLY A 60 -17.85 19.57 14.74
C GLY A 60 -16.56 20.33 14.44
N VAL A 61 -15.43 19.81 14.89
CA VAL A 61 -14.08 20.38 14.75
C VAL A 61 -13.21 19.45 13.90
N ILE A 62 -12.05 19.95 13.45
CA ILE A 62 -11.12 19.15 12.65
C ILE A 62 -10.74 17.87 13.40
N ALA A 63 -10.80 16.74 12.69
CA ALA A 63 -10.61 15.38 13.20
C ALA A 63 -11.54 15.01 14.39
N GLY A 64 -12.68 15.69 14.54
CA GLY A 64 -13.59 15.49 15.68
C GLY A 64 -12.94 15.80 17.03
N GLY A 65 -11.82 16.54 17.04
CA GLY A 65 -11.04 16.84 18.24
C GLY A 65 -10.16 15.67 18.71
N THR A 66 -10.12 14.58 17.96
CA THR A 66 -9.31 13.40 18.30
C THR A 66 -8.01 13.42 17.51
N PRO A 67 -6.84 13.39 18.18
CA PRO A 67 -5.56 13.31 17.50
C PRO A 67 -5.43 12.05 16.65
N LEU A 68 -4.79 12.16 15.49
CA LEU A 68 -4.43 11.01 14.68
C LEU A 68 -3.33 10.20 15.37
N SER A 69 -3.43 8.88 15.31
CA SER A 69 -2.39 7.99 15.80
C SER A 69 -1.10 8.19 15.02
N VAL A 70 0.03 8.35 15.72
CA VAL A 70 1.35 8.34 15.10
C VAL A 70 1.69 6.95 14.57
N ALA A 71 2.56 6.89 13.56
CA ALA A 71 3.04 5.63 13.04
C ALA A 71 3.87 4.90 14.12
N PRO A 72 3.66 3.58 14.29
CA PRO A 72 4.39 2.79 15.28
C PRO A 72 5.90 2.73 14.97
N ALA A 73 6.70 2.37 15.97
CA ALA A 73 8.13 2.12 15.77
C ALA A 73 8.34 0.98 14.75
N GLY A 74 9.27 1.17 13.81
CA GLY A 74 9.49 0.22 12.73
C GLY A 74 8.33 0.16 11.71
N ALA A 75 7.50 1.21 11.65
CA ALA A 75 6.52 1.36 10.59
C ALA A 75 7.20 1.34 9.22
N ILE A 76 6.51 0.75 8.25
CA ILE A 76 6.96 0.63 6.87
C ILE A 76 5.97 1.37 5.96
N GLY A 77 6.51 1.96 4.89
CA GLY A 77 5.69 2.51 3.83
C GLY A 77 5.30 1.43 2.83
N GLN A 78 4.76 1.87 1.70
CA GLN A 78 4.46 0.98 0.58
C GLN A 78 5.71 0.21 0.15
N THR A 79 5.58 -1.12 0.06
CA THR A 79 6.70 -1.97 -0.32
C THR A 79 6.91 -1.96 -1.84
N TRP A 80 8.18 -1.96 -2.25
CA TRP A 80 8.57 -2.22 -3.63
C TRP A 80 8.28 -3.66 -4.06
N LEU A 81 7.83 -3.80 -5.31
CA LEU A 81 7.66 -5.07 -5.99
C LEU A 81 9.04 -5.72 -6.22
N LYS A 82 9.17 -6.99 -5.81
CA LYS A 82 10.35 -7.84 -5.98
C LYS A 82 9.95 -9.14 -6.64
N THR A 83 10.51 -9.43 -7.80
CA THR A 83 10.39 -10.72 -8.47
C THR A 83 11.66 -11.02 -9.26
N PHE A 84 11.93 -12.30 -9.47
CA PHE A 84 12.97 -12.77 -10.38
C PHE A 84 12.42 -14.00 -11.08
N ASP A 85 12.32 -13.93 -12.41
CA ASP A 85 11.73 -14.99 -13.23
C ASP A 85 12.82 -15.61 -14.11
N LEU A 86 12.79 -16.93 -14.27
CA LEU A 86 13.79 -17.70 -15.01
C LEU A 86 13.08 -18.66 -15.97
N SER A 87 13.44 -18.62 -17.26
CA SER A 87 12.98 -19.60 -18.25
C SER A 87 14.16 -20.33 -18.87
N LEU A 88 14.06 -21.66 -18.91
CA LEU A 88 15.05 -22.56 -19.48
C LEU A 88 14.40 -23.32 -20.63
N ASN A 89 14.96 -23.21 -21.83
CA ASN A 89 14.45 -23.86 -23.03
C ASN A 89 15.57 -24.67 -23.68
N TRP A 90 15.25 -25.89 -24.10
CA TRP A 90 16.19 -26.76 -24.78
C TRP A 90 15.77 -26.96 -26.24
N HIS A 91 16.64 -26.62 -27.19
CA HIS A 91 16.34 -26.79 -28.60
C HIS A 91 16.86 -28.14 -29.11
N TYR A 92 15.96 -29.03 -29.52
CA TYR A 92 16.31 -30.31 -30.13
C TYR A 92 15.76 -30.39 -31.56
N ARG A 93 16.66 -30.47 -32.54
CA ARG A 93 16.28 -30.63 -33.95
C ARG A 93 16.24 -32.11 -34.32
N ILE A 94 15.11 -32.54 -34.86
CA ILE A 94 14.89 -33.87 -35.42
C ILE A 94 14.97 -33.73 -36.95
N LYS A 95 16.15 -34.02 -37.50
CA LYS A 95 16.50 -33.72 -38.91
C LYS A 95 16.31 -32.21 -39.21
N ASP A 96 16.07 -31.87 -40.47
CA ASP A 96 15.89 -30.48 -40.91
C ASP A 96 14.43 -30.01 -40.91
N ARG A 97 13.49 -30.89 -40.53
CA ARG A 97 12.05 -30.68 -40.74
C ARG A 97 11.23 -30.53 -39.46
N VAL A 98 11.79 -30.91 -38.31
CA VAL A 98 11.05 -30.84 -37.04
C VAL A 98 11.98 -30.36 -35.94
N GLN A 99 11.50 -29.44 -35.11
CA GLN A 99 12.20 -28.98 -33.92
C GLN A 99 11.29 -29.13 -32.70
N LEU A 100 11.79 -29.85 -31.69
CA LEU A 100 11.19 -30.02 -30.39
C LEU A 100 11.87 -29.06 -29.40
N GLN A 101 11.08 -28.31 -28.65
CA GLN A 101 11.56 -27.38 -27.64
C GLN A 101 10.80 -27.59 -26.33
N PRO A 102 11.23 -28.52 -25.47
CA PRO A 102 10.78 -28.52 -24.09
C PRO A 102 11.34 -27.30 -23.35
N GLY A 103 10.54 -26.75 -22.46
CA GLY A 103 10.90 -25.62 -21.64
C GLY A 103 10.31 -25.71 -20.24
N VAL A 104 10.94 -25.02 -19.30
CA VAL A 104 10.42 -24.81 -17.95
C VAL A 104 10.65 -23.35 -17.55
N SER A 105 9.61 -22.73 -17.00
CA SER A 105 9.66 -21.37 -16.48
C SER A 105 9.37 -21.39 -14.99
N PHE A 106 10.18 -20.65 -14.22
CA PHE A 106 10.01 -20.40 -12.79
C PHE A 106 9.69 -18.92 -12.61
N PHE A 107 8.55 -18.63 -12.00
CA PHE A 107 8.15 -17.27 -11.64
C PHE A 107 8.45 -17.04 -10.16
N ASN A 108 9.02 -15.88 -9.82
CA ASN A 108 9.43 -15.53 -8.46
C ASN A 108 10.32 -16.62 -7.83
N VAL A 109 11.48 -16.88 -8.44
CA VAL A 109 12.44 -17.94 -8.05
C VAL A 109 12.80 -17.89 -6.57
N PHE A 110 12.97 -16.68 -6.02
CA PHE A 110 13.31 -16.47 -4.59
C PHE A 110 12.09 -16.48 -3.66
N ASN A 111 10.89 -16.69 -4.19
CA ASN A 111 9.63 -16.73 -3.45
C ASN A 111 9.40 -15.48 -2.58
N PHE A 112 9.72 -14.30 -3.11
CA PHE A 112 9.48 -13.03 -2.44
C PHE A 112 7.99 -12.84 -2.16
N SER A 113 7.67 -12.35 -0.96
CA SER A 113 6.32 -11.87 -0.65
C SER A 113 6.18 -10.42 -1.09
N ASN A 114 5.25 -10.17 -2.01
CA ASN A 114 4.88 -8.83 -2.44
C ASN A 114 3.52 -8.46 -1.86
N PHE A 115 3.36 -7.18 -1.55
CA PHE A 115 2.17 -6.62 -0.93
C PHE A 115 1.73 -5.37 -1.68
N ASP A 116 0.58 -4.82 -1.31
CA ASP A 116 0.15 -3.48 -1.70
C ASP A 116 -0.01 -3.27 -3.22
N GLY A 117 -0.37 -4.33 -3.95
CA GLY A 117 -0.58 -4.24 -5.41
C GLY A 117 -1.93 -3.62 -5.80
N PRO A 118 -2.20 -3.43 -7.09
CA PRO A 118 -3.40 -2.70 -7.55
C PRO A 118 -4.74 -3.29 -7.07
N ALA A 119 -4.79 -4.61 -6.82
CA ALA A 119 -5.98 -5.28 -6.29
C ALA A 119 -6.20 -5.06 -4.79
N VAL A 120 -5.13 -4.77 -4.04
CA VAL A 120 -5.17 -4.49 -2.60
C VAL A 120 -4.17 -3.37 -2.30
N PRO A 121 -4.50 -2.11 -2.64
CA PRO A 121 -3.55 -1.01 -2.57
C PRO A 121 -3.24 -0.64 -1.12
N PHE A 122 -2.03 -0.13 -0.90
CA PHE A 122 -1.70 0.54 0.36
C PHE A 122 -2.64 1.73 0.57
N GLY A 123 -3.23 1.81 1.75
CA GLY A 123 -4.25 2.79 2.09
C GLY A 123 -3.72 4.22 2.06
N ASN A 124 -4.63 5.16 1.81
CA ASN A 124 -4.37 6.59 1.83
C ASN A 124 -5.04 7.28 3.04
N ILE A 125 -5.45 6.51 4.04
CA ILE A 125 -6.13 6.98 5.25
C ILE A 125 -5.25 6.66 6.45
N LEU A 126 -5.04 7.64 7.32
CA LEU A 126 -4.23 7.49 8.53
C LEU A 126 -5.06 6.94 9.70
N ASN A 127 -5.52 5.68 9.60
CA ASN A 127 -6.40 5.04 10.59
C ASN A 127 -5.68 4.12 11.59
N GLY A 128 -4.35 3.99 11.50
CA GLY A 128 -3.56 3.13 12.38
C GLY A 128 -3.77 1.63 12.18
N GLN A 129 -4.49 1.22 11.14
CA GLN A 129 -4.72 -0.19 10.81
C GLN A 129 -3.64 -0.74 9.87
N VAL A 130 -3.49 -2.06 9.83
CA VAL A 130 -2.59 -2.72 8.88
C VAL A 130 -3.05 -2.40 7.45
N GLY A 131 -2.11 -1.99 6.60
CA GLY A 131 -2.38 -1.46 5.26
C GLY A 131 -2.48 0.07 5.22
N SER A 132 -2.29 0.77 6.33
CA SER A 132 -2.20 2.24 6.36
C SER A 132 -0.77 2.73 6.61
N PRO A 133 -0.43 3.97 6.18
CA PRO A 133 0.88 4.58 6.41
C PRO A 133 1.26 4.70 7.90
N ASN A 134 0.29 4.87 8.79
CA ASN A 134 0.51 5.01 10.23
C ASN A 134 0.15 3.76 11.05
N GLY A 135 -0.07 2.60 10.41
CA GLY A 135 -0.52 1.39 11.09
C GLY A 135 0.21 0.10 10.69
N THR A 136 1.14 0.18 9.74
CA THR A 136 1.78 -1.02 9.17
C THR A 136 3.24 -1.12 9.60
N THR A 137 3.58 -2.19 10.30
CA THR A 137 4.96 -2.63 10.55
C THR A 137 5.31 -3.85 9.72
N SER A 138 6.60 -4.13 9.57
CA SER A 138 7.08 -5.36 8.91
C SER A 138 6.50 -6.63 9.55
N ALA A 139 6.45 -6.70 10.88
CA ALA A 139 5.89 -7.84 11.60
C ALA A 139 4.40 -8.07 11.30
N GLN A 140 3.61 -7.00 11.20
CA GLN A 140 2.20 -7.10 10.84
C GLN A 140 2.01 -7.52 9.38
N LEU A 141 2.80 -6.94 8.47
CA LEU A 141 2.72 -7.22 7.04
C LEU A 141 3.07 -8.68 6.70
N HIS A 142 4.06 -9.24 7.38
CA HIS A 142 4.47 -10.65 7.21
C HIS A 142 3.71 -11.63 8.11
N GLY A 143 2.83 -11.13 8.99
CA GLY A 143 1.97 -11.94 9.86
C GLY A 143 0.60 -12.22 9.26
N ALA A 144 -0.30 -12.80 10.06
CA ALA A 144 -1.67 -13.12 9.64
C ALA A 144 -2.45 -11.88 9.18
N ALA A 145 -2.21 -10.72 9.82
CA ALA A 145 -2.90 -9.47 9.51
C ALA A 145 -2.57 -8.92 8.11
N GLY A 146 -1.33 -9.10 7.62
CA GLY A 146 -0.91 -8.65 6.30
C GLY A 146 -1.20 -9.62 5.16
N ASN A 147 -1.71 -10.83 5.44
CA ASN A 147 -2.00 -11.81 4.41
C ASN A 147 -3.09 -11.34 3.43
N SER A 148 -4.01 -10.47 3.88
CA SER A 148 -5.01 -9.83 3.01
C SER A 148 -4.40 -8.81 2.05
N LEU A 149 -3.25 -8.22 2.40
CA LEU A 149 -2.50 -7.25 1.58
C LEU A 149 -1.52 -7.93 0.62
N ARG A 150 -1.30 -9.24 0.78
CA ARG A 150 -0.33 -10.00 -0.01
C ARG A 150 -0.87 -10.23 -1.42
N LEU A 151 -0.03 -10.04 -2.42
CA LEU A 151 -0.35 -10.36 -3.80
C LEU A 151 -0.44 -11.88 -3.99
N GLY A 152 -1.53 -12.31 -4.63
CA GLY A 152 -1.81 -13.69 -5.00
C GLY A 152 -2.00 -13.86 -6.51
N LEU A 153 -2.37 -15.08 -6.93
CA LEU A 153 -2.60 -15.41 -8.34
C LEU A 153 -3.87 -14.77 -8.93
N GLY A 154 -4.77 -14.26 -8.08
CA GLY A 154 -6.07 -13.76 -8.52
C GLY A 154 -6.86 -14.89 -9.19
N SER A 155 -7.39 -14.64 -10.39
CA SER A 155 -8.07 -15.64 -11.24
C SER A 155 -7.16 -16.22 -12.34
N GLY A 156 -5.91 -15.80 -12.44
CA GLY A 156 -4.96 -16.21 -13.49
C GLY A 156 -4.05 -17.36 -13.07
N VAL A 157 -3.38 -17.96 -14.06
CA VAL A 157 -2.36 -19.02 -13.83
C VAL A 157 -0.99 -18.45 -13.46
N ASN A 158 -0.72 -17.18 -13.77
CA ASN A 158 0.47 -16.44 -13.40
C ASN A 158 0.08 -14.98 -13.10
N ALA A 159 0.62 -14.40 -12.03
CA ALA A 159 0.43 -12.98 -11.71
C ALA A 159 1.73 -12.37 -11.17
N LEU A 160 2.03 -11.16 -11.59
CA LEU A 160 3.25 -10.45 -11.18
C LEU A 160 3.25 -10.25 -9.66
N GLY A 161 4.32 -10.69 -9.00
CA GLY A 161 4.47 -10.60 -7.56
C GLY A 161 3.72 -11.66 -6.74
N ALA A 162 2.99 -12.56 -7.40
CA ALA A 162 2.37 -13.71 -6.75
C ALA A 162 3.42 -14.70 -6.18
N PRO A 163 3.00 -15.64 -5.31
CA PRO A 163 3.86 -16.72 -4.84
C PRO A 163 4.49 -17.49 -6.00
N ARG A 164 5.64 -18.11 -5.74
CA ARG A 164 6.41 -18.86 -6.73
C ARG A 164 5.55 -19.89 -7.47
N ALA A 165 5.63 -19.87 -8.80
CA ALA A 165 4.96 -20.80 -9.69
C ALA A 165 5.95 -21.41 -10.68
N MET A 166 5.60 -22.57 -11.24
CA MET A 166 6.36 -23.20 -12.31
C MET A 166 5.45 -23.59 -13.46
N GLU A 167 5.95 -23.44 -14.68
CA GLU A 167 5.22 -23.76 -15.91
C GLU A 167 6.08 -24.62 -16.82
N PHE A 168 5.53 -25.75 -17.28
CA PHE A 168 6.17 -26.61 -18.27
C PHE A 168 5.64 -26.27 -19.66
N GLN A 169 6.54 -26.20 -20.63
CA GLN A 169 6.24 -25.78 -21.99
C GLN A 169 6.77 -26.82 -22.98
N LEU A 170 6.03 -27.01 -24.07
CA LEU A 170 6.48 -27.80 -25.22
C LEU A 170 6.12 -27.06 -26.50
N LYS A 171 7.13 -26.68 -27.28
CA LYS A 171 6.94 -26.09 -28.61
C LYS A 171 7.44 -27.05 -29.68
N LEU A 172 6.58 -27.29 -30.68
CA LEU A 172 6.89 -28.05 -31.88
C LEU A 172 6.92 -27.09 -33.08
N THR A 173 7.95 -27.17 -33.91
CA THR A 173 8.07 -26.39 -35.16
C THR A 173 8.34 -27.36 -36.30
N PHE A 174 7.66 -27.20 -37.45
CA PHE A 174 7.76 -28.06 -38.63
C PHE A 174 7.81 -27.24 -39.92
#